data_AF-E4XJ17-F1
#
_entry.id   AF-E4XJ17-F1
#
_cell.length_a   1.000
_cell.length_b   1.000
_cell.length_c   1.000
_cell.angle_alpha   90.00
_cell.angle_beta   90.00
_cell.angle_gamma   90.00
#
_symmetry.space_group_name_H-M   'P 1'
#
loop_
_entity.id
_entity.type
_entity.pdbx_description
1 polymer ?
#
loop_
_entity_poly.entity_id
_entity_poly.type
_entity_poly.pdbx_seq_one_letter_code
_entity_poly.pdbx_strand_id
1 'polypeptide(L)'
;MKLASALLGLSNFAAADATETWLVNTWWEKAVEVFNFKENNWGEFSAAVATVDQSFFTPAWNFCNENGDDVISVDEFTSCGKRIAAYMGTSGSGFDNGAAIVAKYWYILDPDHSDSLSWDEWRYTQAAFAAVDSLVVLEAFDADENGMMDSAELRTWRMTMQKMLAEYGMQPNAQHVAAMTAAWAKSQTDEDPFSASMMELARFTILMWNSFLQ
;
A
#
# COMPACT_ATOMS: atom_id res chain seq x y z
N MET A 1 0.55 -12.81 6.48
CA MET A 1 -0.13 -11.87 5.56
C MET A 1 -1.48 -11.33 6.03
N LYS A 2 -2.05 -11.78 7.16
CA LYS A 2 -3.43 -11.42 7.58
C LYS A 2 -3.80 -9.93 7.47
N LEU A 3 -2.85 -9.04 7.74
CA LEU A 3 -3.04 -7.60 7.64
C LEU A 3 -3.00 -7.07 6.21
N ALA A 4 -2.06 -7.52 5.36
CA ALA A 4 -2.09 -7.20 3.93
C ALA A 4 -3.41 -7.66 3.32
N SER A 5 -3.90 -8.85 3.71
CA SER A 5 -5.23 -9.32 3.32
C SER A 5 -6.34 -8.42 3.84
N ALA A 6 -6.22 -7.89 5.06
CA ALA A 6 -7.20 -6.98 5.67
C ALA A 6 -7.18 -5.57 5.07
N LEU A 7 -6.03 -5.10 4.60
CA LEU A 7 -5.82 -3.80 3.95
C LEU A 7 -6.25 -3.82 2.47
N LEU A 8 -6.19 -5.00 1.85
CA LEU A 8 -6.60 -5.23 0.46
C LEU A 8 -8.01 -5.82 0.35
N GLY A 9 -8.58 -6.32 1.45
CA GLY A 9 -9.99 -6.70 1.55
C GLY A 9 -10.32 -8.04 0.90
N LEU A 10 -9.44 -9.03 0.94
CA LEU A 10 -9.51 -10.23 0.09
C LEU A 10 -10.03 -11.50 0.80
N SER A 11 -11.26 -11.53 1.33
CA SER A 11 -11.75 -12.70 2.12
C SER A 11 -12.57 -13.76 1.37
N ASN A 12 -12.76 -13.67 0.06
CA ASN A 12 -13.73 -14.52 -0.66
C ASN A 12 -13.18 -15.85 -1.23
N PHE A 13 -11.93 -16.22 -0.99
CA PHE A 13 -11.40 -17.51 -1.44
C PHE A 13 -11.56 -18.59 -0.35
N ALA A 14 -11.96 -19.80 -0.74
CA ALA A 14 -12.27 -20.88 0.18
C ALA A 14 -11.01 -21.42 0.88
N ALA A 15 -11.08 -21.60 2.21
CA ALA A 15 -9.99 -21.92 3.13
C ALA A 15 -8.96 -20.78 3.29
N ALA A 16 -8.76 -20.33 4.53
CA ALA A 16 -7.84 -19.25 4.89
C ALA A 16 -6.42 -19.45 4.29
N ASP A 17 -6.00 -20.69 4.11
CA ASP A 17 -4.70 -21.08 3.53
C ASP A 17 -4.62 -20.81 2.01
N ALA A 18 -5.70 -21.03 1.25
CA ALA A 18 -5.73 -20.77 -0.19
C ALA A 18 -5.83 -19.27 -0.50
N THR A 19 -6.59 -18.52 0.31
CA THR A 19 -6.67 -17.06 0.24
C THR A 19 -5.33 -16.41 0.58
N GLU A 20 -4.67 -16.90 1.63
CA GLU A 20 -3.37 -16.41 2.05
C GLU A 20 -2.30 -16.73 1.00
N THR A 21 -2.35 -17.91 0.38
CA THR A 21 -1.47 -18.30 -0.73
C THR A 21 -1.71 -17.47 -1.99
N TRP A 22 -2.97 -17.29 -2.40
CA TRP A 22 -3.31 -16.49 -3.58
C TRP A 22 -2.82 -15.05 -3.41
N LEU A 23 -3.13 -14.42 -2.28
CA LEU A 23 -2.72 -13.04 -2.04
C LEU A 23 -1.20 -12.86 -2.10
N VAL A 24 -0.41 -13.75 -1.49
CA VAL A 24 1.06 -13.64 -1.56
C VAL A 24 1.56 -13.75 -2.97
N ASN A 25 1.08 -14.74 -3.71
CA ASN A 25 1.53 -14.99 -5.06
C ASN A 25 1.16 -13.81 -5.95
N THR A 26 -0.10 -13.37 -5.90
CA THR A 26 -0.58 -12.21 -6.66
C THR A 26 0.18 -10.95 -6.27
N TRP A 27 0.36 -10.67 -4.98
CA TRP A 27 1.11 -9.48 -4.55
C TRP A 27 2.56 -9.53 -5.02
N TRP A 28 3.22 -10.70 -4.96
CA TRP A 28 4.58 -10.86 -5.47
C TRP A 28 4.66 -10.68 -6.99
N GLU A 29 3.71 -11.24 -7.74
CA GLU A 29 3.60 -11.06 -9.18
C GLU A 29 3.43 -9.58 -9.54
N LYS A 30 2.51 -8.87 -8.87
CA LYS A 30 2.30 -7.43 -9.08
C LYS A 30 3.49 -6.59 -8.62
N ALA A 31 4.20 -7.00 -7.56
CA ALA A 31 5.44 -6.35 -7.14
C ALA A 31 6.51 -6.45 -8.23
N VAL A 32 6.74 -7.65 -8.77
CA VAL A 32 7.66 -7.85 -9.90
C VAL A 32 7.26 -6.96 -11.08
N GLU A 33 5.97 -6.91 -11.42
CA GLU A 33 5.44 -6.08 -12.50
C GLU A 33 5.73 -4.58 -12.30
N VAL A 34 5.37 -4.03 -11.14
CA VAL A 34 5.54 -2.60 -10.83
C VAL A 34 7.01 -2.22 -10.75
N PHE A 35 7.84 -3.02 -10.07
CA PHE A 35 9.27 -2.70 -9.93
C PHE A 35 10.01 -2.80 -11.27
N ASN A 36 9.68 -3.79 -12.11
CA ASN A 36 10.19 -3.85 -13.48
C ASN A 36 9.70 -2.67 -14.32
N PHE A 37 8.43 -2.25 -14.18
CA PHE A 37 7.91 -1.08 -14.88
C PHE A 37 8.66 0.18 -14.44
N LYS A 38 8.84 0.41 -13.14
CA LYS A 38 9.60 1.53 -12.57
C LYS A 38 11.02 1.59 -13.15
N GLU A 39 11.72 0.46 -13.16
CA GLU A 39 13.10 0.35 -13.66
C GLU A 39 13.18 0.68 -15.16
N ASN A 40 12.27 0.13 -15.96
CA ASN A 40 12.31 0.27 -17.42
C ASN A 40 11.64 1.56 -17.94
N ASN A 41 10.78 2.21 -17.14
CA ASN A 41 9.96 3.36 -17.53
C ASN A 41 10.04 4.50 -16.50
N TRP A 42 11.24 4.75 -15.98
CA TRP A 42 11.47 5.71 -14.89
C TRP A 42 10.85 7.09 -15.12
N GLY A 43 10.94 7.63 -16.35
CA GLY A 43 10.39 8.93 -16.69
C GLY A 43 8.87 9.00 -16.51
N GLU A 44 8.15 7.97 -16.92
CA GLU A 44 6.69 7.88 -16.77
C GLU A 44 6.29 7.67 -15.31
N PHE A 45 6.97 6.73 -14.64
CA PHE A 45 6.71 6.43 -13.23
C PHE A 45 6.95 7.67 -12.36
N SER A 46 8.13 8.29 -12.45
CA SER A 46 8.48 9.45 -11.64
C SER A 46 7.58 10.66 -11.93
N ALA A 47 7.15 10.86 -13.18
CA ALA A 47 6.19 11.89 -13.54
C ALA A 47 4.80 11.65 -12.91
N ALA A 48 4.33 10.40 -12.90
CA ALA A 48 3.08 10.04 -12.25
C ALA A 48 3.15 10.31 -10.72
N VAL A 49 4.24 9.91 -10.07
CA VAL A 49 4.46 10.18 -8.63
C VAL A 49 4.55 11.67 -8.34
N ALA A 50 5.11 12.48 -9.24
CA ALA A 50 5.19 13.94 -9.09
C ALA A 50 3.81 14.63 -9.08
N THR A 51 2.75 13.98 -9.58
CA THR A 51 1.38 14.50 -9.49
C THR A 51 0.75 14.30 -8.11
N VAL A 52 1.35 13.45 -7.26
CA VAL A 52 0.86 13.17 -5.92
C VAL A 52 1.40 14.23 -4.97
N ASP A 53 0.51 14.84 -4.20
CA ASP A 53 0.88 15.84 -3.20
C ASP A 53 1.87 15.24 -2.19
N GLN A 54 3.00 15.91 -2.01
CA GLN A 54 4.08 15.44 -1.14
C GLN A 54 3.64 15.21 0.31
N SER A 55 2.61 15.93 0.79
CA SER A 55 2.00 15.73 2.11
C SER A 55 1.43 14.32 2.32
N PHE A 56 1.23 13.55 1.26
CA PHE A 56 0.80 12.15 1.36
C PHE A 56 1.93 11.26 1.87
N PHE A 57 3.20 11.64 1.72
CA PHE A 57 4.34 10.80 2.11
C PHE A 57 4.94 11.21 3.46
N THR A 58 4.68 12.44 3.90
CA THR A 58 5.29 13.05 5.09
C THR A 58 5.01 12.30 6.39
N PRO A 59 3.78 11.83 6.70
CA PRO A 59 3.52 11.16 7.98
C PRO A 59 4.34 9.89 8.13
N ALA A 60 4.37 9.04 7.09
CA ALA A 60 5.15 7.82 7.10
C ALA A 60 6.66 8.07 7.09
N TRP A 61 7.15 9.10 6.38
CA TRP A 61 8.55 9.51 6.49
C TRP A 61 8.94 9.88 7.92
N ASN A 62 8.20 10.80 8.55
CA ASN A 62 8.48 11.24 9.91
C ASN A 62 8.40 10.09 10.93
N PHE A 63 7.53 9.12 10.68
CA PHE A 63 7.42 7.94 11.51
C PHE A 63 8.61 6.99 11.32
N CYS A 64 9.06 6.78 10.08
CA CYS A 64 10.15 5.86 9.76
C CYS A 64 11.54 6.43 10.04
N ASN A 65 11.74 7.73 9.85
CA ASN A 65 12.98 8.46 10.09
C ASN A 65 13.09 8.80 11.60
N GLU A 66 13.61 7.85 12.37
CA GLU A 66 13.60 7.90 13.84
C GLU A 66 14.58 8.93 14.39
N ASN A 67 15.73 9.08 13.72
CA ASN A 67 16.79 9.97 14.15
C ASN A 67 16.56 11.42 13.68
N GLY A 68 15.64 11.64 12.74
CA GLY A 68 15.25 12.94 12.20
C GLY A 68 16.29 13.55 11.25
N ASP A 69 17.17 12.75 10.65
CA ASP A 69 18.09 13.21 9.60
C ASP A 69 17.36 13.34 8.24
N ASP A 70 18.08 13.57 7.14
CA ASP A 70 17.47 13.79 5.83
C ASP A 70 17.35 12.49 4.99
N VAL A 71 17.54 11.32 5.62
CA VAL A 71 17.50 10.00 4.95
C VAL A 71 16.73 8.96 5.80
N ILE A 72 16.46 7.80 5.22
CA ILE A 72 15.99 6.61 5.95
C ILE A 72 17.00 5.50 5.69
N SER A 73 17.76 5.13 6.71
CA SER A 73 18.69 3.99 6.62
C SER A 73 17.95 2.65 6.42
N VAL A 74 18.66 1.61 5.95
CA VAL A 74 18.14 0.23 5.89
C VAL A 74 17.56 -0.23 7.24
N ASP A 75 18.26 0.12 8.33
CA ASP A 75 17.86 -0.24 9.69
C ASP A 75 16.57 0.48 10.11
N GLU A 76 16.44 1.78 9.81
CA GLU A 76 15.22 2.54 10.06
C GLU A 76 14.05 2.05 9.21
N PHE A 77 14.27 1.74 7.93
CA PHE A 77 13.25 1.16 7.07
C PHE A 77 12.74 -0.17 7.64
N THR A 78 13.67 -1.05 8.03
CA THR A 78 13.35 -2.36 8.61
C THR A 78 12.66 -2.22 9.98
N SER A 79 13.14 -1.31 10.82
CA SER A 79 12.53 -0.98 12.12
C SER A 79 11.11 -0.44 11.94
N CYS A 80 10.92 0.48 10.99
CA CYS A 80 9.63 1.08 10.68
C CYS A 80 8.58 0.01 10.35
N GLY A 81 8.94 -0.94 9.47
CA GLY A 81 8.07 -2.07 9.15
C GLY A 81 7.69 -2.90 10.38
N LYS A 82 8.66 -3.21 11.26
CA LYS A 82 8.39 -3.93 12.52
C LYS A 82 7.48 -3.15 13.46
N ARG A 83 7.66 -1.83 13.56
CA ARG A 83 6.83 -0.95 14.41
C ARG A 83 5.40 -0.89 13.90
N ILE A 84 5.19 -0.79 12.59
CA ILE A 84 3.87 -0.87 11.95
C ILE A 84 3.25 -2.24 12.25
N ALA A 85 3.99 -3.33 12.06
CA ALA A 85 3.52 -4.69 12.35
C ALA A 85 3.06 -4.86 13.81
N ALA A 86 3.85 -4.34 14.75
CA ALA A 86 3.59 -4.39 16.18
C ALA A 86 2.39 -3.54 16.57
N TYR A 87 2.29 -2.31 16.06
CA TYR A 87 1.15 -1.41 16.28
C TYR A 87 -0.16 -2.06 15.84
N MET A 88 -0.13 -2.76 14.70
CA MET A 88 -1.30 -3.40 14.11
C MET A 88 -1.56 -4.81 14.67
N GLY A 89 -0.87 -5.21 15.75
CA GLY A 89 -1.11 -6.49 16.45
C GLY A 89 -0.71 -7.73 15.65
N THR A 90 0.12 -7.57 14.60
CA THR A 90 0.46 -8.62 13.62
C THR A 90 1.89 -9.12 13.81
N SER A 91 2.20 -9.58 15.02
CA SER A 91 3.45 -10.28 15.29
C SER A 91 3.47 -11.64 14.55
N GLY A 92 3.98 -11.65 13.31
CA GLY A 92 4.23 -12.87 12.51
C GLY A 92 4.03 -12.73 11.00
N SER A 93 4.89 -13.41 10.22
CA SER A 93 4.93 -13.78 8.78
C SER A 93 4.57 -12.77 7.68
N GLY A 94 3.77 -11.73 7.93
CA GLY A 94 3.40 -10.73 6.92
C GLY A 94 4.54 -9.81 6.50
N PHE A 95 5.43 -9.48 7.43
CA PHE A 95 6.59 -8.61 7.19
C PHE A 95 7.85 -9.36 6.74
N ASP A 96 7.89 -10.69 6.86
CA ASP A 96 9.01 -11.49 6.32
C ASP A 96 9.09 -11.37 4.79
N ASN A 97 7.94 -11.18 4.12
CA ASN A 97 7.87 -10.85 2.69
C ASN A 97 8.35 -9.42 2.37
N GLY A 98 8.10 -8.45 3.26
CA GLY A 98 8.60 -7.09 3.14
C GLY A 98 10.13 -7.03 3.27
N ALA A 99 10.69 -7.76 4.24
CA ALA A 99 12.14 -7.94 4.36
C ALA A 99 12.74 -8.67 3.15
N ALA A 100 12.04 -9.63 2.55
CA ALA A 100 12.47 -10.30 1.32
C ALA A 100 12.41 -9.37 0.09
N ILE A 101 11.44 -8.45 0.00
CA ILE A 101 11.41 -7.39 -1.02
C ILE A 101 12.54 -6.39 -0.81
N VAL A 102 12.72 -5.89 0.41
CA VAL A 102 13.85 -5.02 0.74
C VAL A 102 15.15 -5.72 0.33
N ALA A 103 15.38 -6.96 0.76
CA ALA A 103 16.58 -7.71 0.39
C ALA A 103 16.73 -7.94 -1.13
N LYS A 104 15.64 -8.17 -1.87
CA LYS A 104 15.69 -8.46 -3.32
C LYS A 104 15.78 -7.21 -4.18
N TYR A 105 15.10 -6.13 -3.78
CA TYR A 105 14.88 -4.93 -4.59
C TYR A 105 15.49 -3.68 -3.98
N TRP A 106 16.28 -3.78 -2.90
CA TRP A 106 16.94 -2.62 -2.28
C TRP A 106 17.64 -1.75 -3.33
N TYR A 107 18.39 -2.36 -4.24
CA TYR A 107 19.11 -1.66 -5.31
C TYR A 107 18.19 -0.90 -6.29
N ILE A 108 16.90 -1.24 -6.38
CA ILE A 108 15.88 -0.51 -7.15
C ILE A 108 15.29 0.63 -6.30
N LEU A 109 15.22 0.45 -4.98
CA LEU A 109 14.73 1.46 -4.04
C LEU A 109 15.77 2.57 -3.80
N ASP A 110 17.04 2.16 -3.71
CA ASP A 110 18.26 2.93 -3.50
C ASP A 110 19.14 2.88 -4.77
N PRO A 111 18.75 3.62 -5.83
CA PRO A 111 19.47 3.66 -7.10
C PRO A 111 20.83 4.35 -7.01
N ASP A 112 21.05 5.23 -6.02
CA ASP A 112 22.34 5.89 -5.83
C ASP A 112 23.33 5.05 -4.98
N HIS A 113 22.85 3.93 -4.43
CA HIS A 113 23.61 2.98 -3.61
C HIS A 113 24.21 3.65 -2.37
N SER A 114 23.46 4.57 -1.76
CA SER A 114 23.86 5.25 -0.52
C SER A 114 23.65 4.40 0.73
N ASP A 115 23.05 3.21 0.61
CA ASP A 115 22.56 2.38 1.72
C ASP A 115 21.51 3.10 2.59
N SER A 116 20.82 4.07 1.98
CA SER A 116 19.77 4.87 2.59
C SER A 116 18.76 5.32 1.53
N LEU A 117 17.59 5.78 1.96
CA LEU A 117 16.60 6.40 1.09
C LEU A 117 16.55 7.89 1.38
N SER A 118 16.90 8.71 0.40
CA SER A 118 16.55 10.13 0.39
C SER A 118 15.03 10.33 0.37
N TRP A 119 14.58 11.57 0.62
CA TRP A 119 13.16 11.92 0.52
C TRP A 119 12.52 11.48 -0.80
N ASP A 120 13.21 11.67 -1.92
CA ASP A 120 12.67 11.31 -3.23
C ASP A 120 12.59 9.79 -3.40
N GLU A 121 13.65 9.06 -3.05
CA GLU A 121 13.66 7.58 -3.09
C GLU A 121 12.58 6.98 -2.20
N TRP A 122 12.33 7.58 -1.03
CA TRP A 122 11.21 7.21 -0.16
C TRP A 122 9.85 7.41 -0.85
N ARG A 123 9.59 8.58 -1.43
CA ARG A 123 8.32 8.85 -2.14
C ARG A 123 8.09 7.87 -3.27
N TYR A 124 9.12 7.60 -4.07
CA TYR A 124 9.05 6.65 -5.17
C TYR A 124 8.85 5.21 -4.68
N THR A 125 9.46 4.84 -3.56
CA THR A 125 9.27 3.54 -2.92
C THR A 125 7.82 3.37 -2.42
N GLN A 126 7.30 4.34 -1.68
CA GLN A 126 5.93 4.31 -1.18
C GLN A 126 4.90 4.28 -2.31
N ALA A 127 5.12 5.06 -3.38
CA ALA A 127 4.25 5.03 -4.54
C ALA A 127 4.29 3.70 -5.30
N ALA A 128 5.46 3.05 -5.39
CA ALA A 128 5.57 1.72 -5.99
C ALA A 128 4.77 0.69 -5.17
N PHE A 129 4.92 0.65 -3.84
CA PHE A 129 4.12 -0.25 -3.01
C PHE A 129 2.62 0.03 -3.12
N ALA A 130 2.21 1.29 -3.15
CA ALA A 130 0.81 1.64 -3.31
C ALA A 130 0.26 1.20 -4.67
N ALA A 131 1.07 1.29 -5.73
CA ALA A 131 0.73 0.76 -7.05
C ALA A 131 0.57 -0.78 -7.04
N VAL A 132 1.46 -1.50 -6.34
CA VAL A 132 1.33 -2.96 -6.16
C VAL A 132 0.00 -3.30 -5.50
N ASP A 133 -0.30 -2.64 -4.38
CA ASP A 133 -1.54 -2.86 -3.65
C ASP A 133 -2.78 -2.54 -4.51
N SER A 134 -2.75 -1.46 -5.30
CA SER A 134 -3.82 -1.14 -6.26
C SER A 134 -4.01 -2.23 -7.30
N LEU A 135 -2.95 -2.78 -7.88
CA LEU A 135 -3.06 -3.85 -8.87
C LEU A 135 -3.62 -5.14 -8.25
N VAL A 136 -3.30 -5.42 -6.99
CA VAL A 136 -3.90 -6.56 -6.27
C VAL A 136 -5.39 -6.34 -6.02
N VAL A 137 -5.80 -5.11 -5.68
CA VAL A 137 -7.22 -4.74 -5.54
C VAL A 137 -7.95 -4.88 -6.87
N LEU A 138 -7.38 -4.36 -7.97
CA LEU A 138 -7.97 -4.49 -9.30
C LEU A 138 -8.11 -5.97 -9.70
N GLU A 139 -7.05 -6.78 -9.58
CA GLU A 139 -7.10 -8.23 -9.86
C GLU A 139 -8.22 -8.96 -9.09
N ALA A 140 -8.57 -8.47 -7.90
CA ALA A 140 -9.59 -9.09 -7.06
C ALA A 140 -11.02 -8.60 -7.32
N PHE A 141 -11.19 -7.36 -7.77
CA PHE A 141 -12.48 -6.67 -7.74
C PHE A 141 -12.90 -6.01 -9.05
N ASP A 142 -11.98 -5.72 -9.97
CA ASP A 142 -12.26 -5.24 -11.32
C ASP A 142 -12.79 -6.42 -12.17
N ALA A 143 -14.10 -6.64 -12.09
CA ALA A 143 -14.77 -7.80 -12.65
C ALA A 143 -15.00 -7.69 -14.15
N ASP A 144 -15.02 -6.47 -14.69
CA ASP A 144 -15.13 -6.21 -16.13
C ASP A 144 -13.78 -5.97 -16.83
N GLU A 145 -12.68 -6.00 -16.07
CA GLU A 145 -11.28 -5.91 -16.52
C GLU A 145 -10.99 -4.60 -17.28
N ASN A 146 -11.65 -3.51 -16.90
CA ASN A 146 -11.50 -2.22 -17.56
C ASN A 146 -10.32 -1.37 -17.02
N GLY A 147 -9.65 -1.85 -15.96
CA GLY A 147 -8.52 -1.19 -15.30
C GLY A 147 -8.92 -0.16 -14.24
N MET A 148 -10.20 -0.08 -13.90
CA MET A 148 -10.77 0.83 -12.92
C MET A 148 -11.91 0.13 -12.17
N MET A 149 -12.19 0.58 -10.95
CA MET A 149 -13.33 0.08 -10.20
C MET A 149 -14.55 0.94 -10.42
N ASP A 150 -15.70 0.31 -10.67
CA ASP A 150 -17.00 0.97 -10.67
C ASP A 150 -17.66 0.99 -9.27
N SER A 151 -18.85 1.60 -9.19
CA SER A 151 -19.57 1.73 -7.92
C SER A 151 -19.96 0.40 -7.26
N ALA A 152 -20.21 -0.65 -8.05
CA ALA A 152 -20.57 -1.98 -7.57
C ALA A 152 -19.34 -2.73 -7.06
N GLU A 153 -18.22 -2.61 -7.77
CA GLU A 153 -16.92 -3.18 -7.40
C GLU A 153 -16.38 -2.52 -6.14
N LEU A 154 -16.43 -1.17 -6.06
CA LEU A 154 -16.05 -0.41 -4.87
C LEU A 154 -16.89 -0.79 -3.65
N ARG A 155 -18.20 -1.01 -3.85
CA ARG A 155 -19.07 -1.49 -2.78
C ARG A 155 -18.64 -2.88 -2.32
N THR A 156 -18.31 -3.78 -3.24
CA THR A 156 -17.87 -5.15 -2.94
C THR A 156 -16.56 -5.16 -2.17
N TRP A 157 -15.57 -4.41 -2.63
CA TRP A 157 -14.31 -4.23 -1.94
C TRP A 157 -14.49 -3.68 -0.53
N ARG A 158 -15.26 -2.59 -0.37
CA ARG A 158 -15.54 -1.99 0.95
C ARG A 158 -16.21 -2.96 1.91
N MET A 159 -17.22 -3.72 1.46
CA MET A 159 -17.88 -4.72 2.32
C MET A 159 -16.91 -5.82 2.74
N THR A 160 -16.01 -6.23 1.84
CA THR A 160 -15.04 -7.27 2.12
C THR A 160 -13.98 -6.78 3.11
N MET A 161 -13.49 -5.54 2.96
CA MET A 161 -12.66 -4.85 3.95
C MET A 161 -13.33 -4.80 5.34
N GLN A 162 -14.58 -4.35 5.41
CA GLN A 162 -15.34 -4.26 6.67
C GLN A 162 -15.48 -5.62 7.37
N LYS A 163 -15.79 -6.66 6.59
CA LYS A 163 -15.89 -8.03 7.11
C LYS A 163 -14.56 -8.51 7.68
N MET A 164 -13.44 -8.28 6.98
CA MET A 164 -12.12 -8.70 7.44
C MET A 164 -11.66 -7.97 8.68
N LEU A 165 -11.85 -6.64 8.73
CA LEU A 165 -11.56 -5.86 9.92
C LEU A 165 -12.31 -6.45 11.13
N ALA A 166 -13.60 -6.75 10.98
CA ALA A 166 -14.39 -7.38 12.02
C ALA A 166 -13.87 -8.79 12.42
N GLU A 167 -13.50 -9.63 11.46
CA GLU A 167 -12.93 -10.97 11.70
C GLU A 167 -11.61 -10.91 12.47
N TYR A 168 -10.80 -9.88 12.24
CA TYR A 168 -9.55 -9.64 12.96
C TYR A 168 -9.72 -8.87 14.26
N GLY A 169 -10.95 -8.64 14.71
CA GLY A 169 -11.24 -7.89 15.94
C GLY A 169 -10.91 -6.40 15.84
N MET A 170 -10.58 -5.91 14.65
CA MET A 170 -10.41 -4.50 14.35
C MET A 170 -11.77 -3.91 14.02
N GLN A 171 -12.40 -3.23 14.98
CA GLN A 171 -13.65 -2.50 14.71
C GLN A 171 -13.34 -1.03 14.48
N PRO A 172 -13.46 -0.51 13.24
CA PRO A 172 -13.29 0.92 12.98
C PRO A 172 -14.29 1.71 13.82
N ASN A 173 -13.78 2.60 14.68
CA ASN A 173 -14.62 3.55 15.38
C ASN A 173 -14.99 4.71 14.42
N ALA A 174 -15.80 5.66 14.89
CA ALA A 174 -16.22 6.81 14.08
C ALA A 174 -15.03 7.64 13.55
N GLN A 175 -13.92 7.71 14.28
CA GLN A 175 -12.72 8.43 13.86
C GLN A 175 -12.01 7.71 12.71
N HIS A 176 -11.86 6.38 12.78
CA HIS A 176 -11.30 5.59 11.68
C HIS A 176 -12.14 5.72 10.40
N VAL A 177 -13.47 5.68 10.52
CA VAL A 177 -14.37 5.86 9.37
C VAL A 177 -14.24 7.27 8.78
N ALA A 178 -14.17 8.30 9.62
CA ALA A 178 -13.96 9.68 9.17
C ALA A 178 -12.60 9.85 8.47
N ALA A 179 -11.53 9.25 9.01
CA ALA A 179 -10.20 9.29 8.43
C ALA A 179 -10.15 8.60 7.05
N MET A 180 -10.73 7.40 6.93
CA MET A 180 -10.84 6.69 5.64
C MET A 180 -11.71 7.45 4.63
N THR A 181 -12.79 8.09 5.08
CA THR A 181 -13.65 8.91 4.20
C THR A 181 -12.90 10.14 3.69
N ALA A 182 -12.14 10.81 4.56
CA ALA A 182 -11.29 11.93 4.17
C ALA A 182 -10.17 11.48 3.22
N ALA A 183 -9.58 10.31 3.48
CA ALA A 183 -8.57 9.71 2.59
C ALA A 183 -9.15 9.44 1.19
N TRP A 184 -10.36 8.89 1.11
CA TRP A 184 -11.05 8.65 -0.16
C TRP A 184 -11.33 9.95 -0.92
N ALA A 185 -11.86 10.97 -0.24
CA ALA A 185 -12.13 12.25 -0.86
C ALA A 185 -10.84 12.91 -1.39
N LYS A 186 -9.73 12.79 -0.64
CA LYS A 186 -8.43 13.37 -1.03
C LYS A 186 -7.73 12.56 -2.12
N SER A 187 -8.08 11.29 -2.32
CA SER A 187 -7.44 10.44 -3.33
C SER A 187 -7.94 10.68 -4.75
N GLN A 188 -9.14 11.25 -4.90
CA GLN A 188 -9.80 11.48 -6.18
C GLN A 188 -8.97 12.38 -7.11
N THR A 189 -8.91 12.01 -8.38
CA THR A 189 -8.24 12.75 -9.46
C THR A 189 -9.23 13.40 -10.42
N ASP A 190 -10.44 12.84 -10.53
CA ASP A 190 -11.49 13.29 -11.45
C ASP A 190 -12.76 13.81 -10.75
N GLU A 191 -12.74 13.84 -9.41
CA GLU A 191 -13.86 14.25 -8.55
C GLU A 191 -15.08 13.30 -8.58
N ASP A 192 -14.97 12.09 -9.14
CA ASP A 192 -16.02 11.07 -9.11
C ASP A 192 -15.81 10.03 -8.00
N PRO A 193 -16.47 10.18 -6.83
CA PRO A 193 -16.28 9.25 -5.71
C PRO A 193 -16.88 7.86 -5.94
N PHE A 194 -17.51 7.61 -7.09
CA PHE A 194 -18.18 6.36 -7.45
C PHE A 194 -17.39 5.50 -8.43
N SER A 195 -16.22 5.94 -8.86
CA SER A 195 -15.26 5.13 -9.60
C SER A 195 -13.87 5.29 -9.01
N ALA A 196 -12.93 4.44 -9.44
CA ALA A 196 -11.55 4.53 -8.99
C ALA A 196 -10.58 3.96 -10.01
N SER A 197 -9.74 4.81 -10.57
CA SER A 197 -8.55 4.41 -11.30
C SER A 197 -7.49 3.78 -10.38
N MET A 198 -6.54 3.06 -10.97
CA MET A 198 -5.34 2.58 -10.25
C MET A 198 -4.61 3.71 -9.48
N MET A 199 -4.57 4.93 -10.03
CA MET A 199 -3.95 6.10 -9.39
C MET A 199 -4.72 6.51 -8.13
N GLU A 200 -6.04 6.53 -8.18
CA GLU A 200 -6.88 6.89 -7.02
C GLU A 200 -6.81 5.83 -5.93
N LEU A 201 -6.79 4.55 -6.30
CA LEU A 201 -6.53 3.45 -5.38
C LEU A 201 -5.16 3.58 -4.71
N ALA A 202 -4.11 3.97 -5.45
CA ALA A 202 -2.77 4.11 -4.90
C ALA A 202 -2.69 5.30 -3.94
N ARG A 203 -3.28 6.45 -4.33
CA ARG A 203 -3.40 7.63 -3.49
C ARG A 203 -4.17 7.33 -2.20
N PHE A 204 -5.30 6.63 -2.31
CA PHE A 204 -6.09 6.21 -1.17
C PHE A 204 -5.27 5.31 -0.24
N THR A 205 -4.54 4.35 -0.81
CA THR A 205 -3.70 3.40 -0.06
C THR A 205 -2.65 4.12 0.78
N ILE A 206 -1.92 5.08 0.21
CA ILE A 206 -0.92 5.88 0.95
C ILE A 206 -1.57 6.64 2.12
N LEU A 207 -2.69 7.32 1.86
CA LEU A 207 -3.41 8.09 2.88
C LEU A 207 -4.01 7.19 3.98
N MET A 208 -4.47 6.02 3.60
CA MET A 208 -5.02 5.01 4.48
C MET A 208 -3.92 4.46 5.40
N TRP A 209 -2.73 4.16 4.88
CA TRP A 209 -1.57 3.81 5.73
C TRP A 209 -1.26 4.90 6.75
N ASN A 210 -1.22 6.16 6.33
CA ASN A 210 -0.98 7.29 7.24
C ASN A 210 -2.05 7.45 8.32
N SER A 211 -3.28 6.98 8.09
CA SER A 211 -4.34 7.03 9.10
C SER A 211 -4.07 6.09 10.27
N PHE A 212 -3.24 5.06 10.08
CA PHE A 212 -2.81 4.15 11.15
C PHE A 212 -1.56 4.63 11.88
N LEU A 213 -0.89 5.68 11.40
CA LEU A 213 0.32 6.24 12.02
C LEU A 213 0.03 7.44 12.94
N GLN A 214 -1.24 7.81 13.09
CA GLN A 214 -1.73 8.93 13.91
C GLN A 214 -2.10 8.49 15.33
#